data_AF-A0AAV8U1W1-F1
#
_entry.id   AF-A0AAV8U1W1-F1
#
_cell.length_a   1.000
_cell.length_b   1.000
_cell.length_c   1.000
_cell.angle_alpha   90.00
_cell.angle_beta   90.00
_cell.angle_gamma   90.00
#
_symmetry.space_group_name_H-M   'P 1'
#
loop_
_entity.id
_entity.type
_entity.pdbx_description
1 polymer ?
#
loop_
_entity_poly.entity_id
_entity_poly.type
_entity_poly.pdbx_seq_one_letter_code
_entity_poly.pdbx_strand_id
1 'polypeptide(L)'
;MRHRLDSKGQREGKLIDYRVSELRVVELLDGLCEKMQDYTLQKIDSKTHLWTKVYNWDNLTTNKQEARAYSKDLSSYCGRLLEETEDELSDLIKEGSVKVGGVSKVLCQDLSKHCTQSGSSLQVDDDNEGSDEL
;
A
#
# COMPACT_ATOMS: atom_id res chain seq x y z
N MET A 1 -11.93 4.36 26.06
CA MET A 1 -10.95 3.95 27.11
C MET A 1 -10.59 5.15 27.98
N ARG A 2 -10.87 5.11 29.28
CA ARG A 2 -10.51 6.18 30.22
C ARG A 2 -9.09 5.94 30.73
N HIS A 3 -8.17 6.83 30.34
CA HIS A 3 -6.78 6.83 30.81
C HIS A 3 -6.76 7.01 32.34
N ARG A 4 -6.37 5.97 33.08
CA ARG A 4 -6.04 6.08 34.51
C ARG A 4 -4.55 6.40 34.62
N LEU A 5 -4.25 7.57 35.18
CA LEU A 5 -2.92 7.94 35.63
C LEU A 5 -2.75 7.38 37.05
N ASP A 6 -1.58 6.82 37.35
CA ASP A 6 -1.22 6.42 38.71
C ASP A 6 -1.12 7.67 39.62
N SER A 7 -0.97 7.45 40.93
CA SER A 7 -0.82 8.54 41.90
C SER A 7 0.46 9.38 41.71
N LYS A 8 1.35 9.00 40.79
CA LYS A 8 2.57 9.72 40.39
C LYS A 8 2.43 10.41 39.03
N GLY A 9 1.25 10.40 38.42
CA GLY A 9 0.99 11.01 37.12
C GLY A 9 1.56 10.23 35.93
N GLN A 10 1.92 8.96 36.10
CA GLN A 10 2.34 8.09 35.01
C GLN A 10 1.13 7.32 34.46
N ARG A 11 1.09 7.12 33.15
CA ARG A 11 0.04 6.33 32.52
C ARG A 11 0.21 4.87 32.91
N GLU A 12 -0.80 4.28 33.54
CA GLU A 12 -0.82 2.83 33.75
C GLU A 12 -1.13 2.14 32.41
N GLY A 13 -0.13 1.48 31.83
CA GLY A 13 -0.26 0.71 30.60
C GLY A 13 1.04 0.01 30.23
N LYS A 14 0.94 -1.18 29.61
CA LYS A 14 2.11 -1.87 29.05
C LYS A 14 2.63 -1.04 27.88
N LEU A 15 3.88 -0.59 27.94
CA LEU A 15 4.55 0.01 26.80
C LEU A 15 4.80 -1.10 25.77
N ILE A 16 4.18 -1.01 24.60
CA ILE A 16 4.33 -1.97 23.51
C ILE A 16 5.11 -1.27 22.40
N ASP A 17 6.09 -1.98 21.82
CA ASP A 17 6.80 -1.48 20.64
C ASP A 17 5.79 -1.29 19.50
N TYR A 18 5.78 -0.10 18.90
CA TYR A 18 4.91 0.22 17.78
C TYR A 18 5.07 -0.75 16.60
N ARG A 19 6.28 -1.31 16.40
CA ARG A 19 6.53 -2.24 15.29
C ARG A 19 5.67 -3.49 15.33
N VAL A 20 5.41 -4.00 16.53
CA VAL A 20 4.62 -5.22 16.80
C VAL A 20 3.17 -4.89 17.15
N SER A 21 2.78 -3.61 17.12
CA SER A 21 1.46 -3.15 17.52
C SER A 21 0.44 -3.38 16.43
N GLU A 22 -0.75 -3.85 16.80
CA GLU A 22 -1.89 -3.96 15.89
C GLU A 22 -2.33 -2.59 15.34
N LEU A 23 -2.15 -1.54 16.15
CA LEU A 23 -2.46 -0.17 15.73
C LEU A 23 -1.67 0.23 14.49
N ARG A 24 -0.38 -0.15 14.41
CA ARG A 24 0.47 0.13 13.24
C ARG A 24 -0.08 -0.52 11.98
N VAL A 25 -0.60 -1.74 12.09
CA VAL A 25 -1.16 -2.45 10.93
C VAL A 25 -2.40 -1.73 10.42
N VAL A 26 -3.31 -1.36 11.33
CA VAL A 26 -4.51 -0.58 10.99
C VAL A 26 -4.12 0.74 10.31
N GLU A 27 -3.16 1.48 10.87
CA GLU A 27 -2.71 2.75 10.29
C GLU A 27 -2.07 2.61 8.90
N LEU A 28 -1.44 1.47 8.61
CA LEU A 28 -0.83 1.20 7.29
C LEU A 28 -1.85 0.79 6.24
N LEU A 29 -2.86 0.01 6.63
CA LEU A 29 -3.89 -0.50 5.72
C LEU A 29 -5.04 0.50 5.52
N ASP A 30 -5.24 1.41 6.48
CA ASP A 30 -6.28 2.43 6.40
C ASP A 30 -6.10 3.35 5.18
N GLY A 31 -7.18 3.51 4.42
CA GLY A 31 -7.20 4.28 3.18
C GLY A 31 -6.29 3.75 2.06
N LEU A 32 -5.63 2.61 2.21
CA LEU A 32 -4.71 2.07 1.18
C LEU A 32 -5.46 1.81 -0.14
N CYS A 33 -6.61 1.14 -0.08
CA CYS A 33 -7.40 0.84 -1.26
C CYS A 33 -8.14 2.05 -1.83
N GLU A 34 -8.39 3.09 -1.03
CA GLU A 34 -8.93 4.36 -1.53
C GLU A 34 -7.90 5.07 -2.41
N LYS A 35 -6.63 5.07 -2.00
CA LYS A 35 -5.51 5.64 -2.78
C LYS A 35 -5.27 4.91 -4.11
N MET A 36 -5.75 3.67 -4.28
CA MET A 36 -5.69 2.99 -5.58
C MET A 36 -6.55 3.69 -6.63
N GLN A 37 -7.53 4.50 -6.21
CA GLN A 37 -8.32 5.29 -7.16
C GLN A 37 -7.51 6.40 -7.83
N ASP A 38 -6.30 6.72 -7.36
CA ASP A 38 -5.40 7.66 -8.03
C ASP A 38 -4.71 7.03 -9.26
N TYR A 39 -4.94 5.76 -9.56
CA TYR A 39 -4.32 5.07 -10.68
C TYR A 39 -5.34 4.71 -11.75
N THR A 40 -4.91 4.71 -13.01
CA THR A 40 -5.73 4.25 -14.13
C THR A 40 -4.89 3.50 -15.16
N LEU A 41 -5.56 2.73 -16.02
CA LEU A 41 -4.92 1.97 -17.08
C LEU A 41 -4.87 2.81 -18.37
N GLN A 42 -3.66 3.14 -18.81
CA GLN A 42 -3.42 3.90 -20.04
C GLN A 42 -2.97 2.96 -21.17
N LYS A 43 -3.54 3.15 -22.36
CA LYS A 43 -3.15 2.45 -23.58
C LYS A 43 -1.99 3.22 -24.22
N ILE A 44 -0.80 2.63 -24.26
CA ILE A 44 0.37 3.22 -24.92
C ILE A 44 0.33 2.85 -26.41
N ASP A 45 0.15 1.56 -26.71
CA ASP A 45 -0.08 1.03 -28.05
C ASP A 45 -1.32 0.13 -28.08
N SER A 46 -1.64 -0.47 -29.24
CA SER A 46 -2.77 -1.39 -29.39
C SER A 46 -2.71 -2.65 -28.49
N LYS A 47 -1.55 -2.95 -27.88
CA LYS A 47 -1.34 -4.14 -27.05
C LYS A 47 -0.80 -3.83 -25.65
N THR A 48 -0.18 -2.67 -25.46
CA THR A 48 0.53 -2.32 -24.23
C THR A 48 -0.35 -1.41 -23.37
N HIS A 49 -0.61 -1.89 -22.15
CA HIS A 49 -1.37 -1.16 -21.14
C HIS A 49 -0.44 -0.94 -19.95
N LEU A 50 -0.46 0.28 -19.40
CA LEU A 50 0.35 0.64 -18.23
C LEU A 50 -0.54 1.28 -17.17
N TRP A 51 -0.34 0.90 -15.92
CA TRP A 51 -0.94 1.61 -14.79
C TRP A 51 -0.17 2.90 -14.53
N THR A 52 -0.86 4.03 -14.62
CA THR A 52 -0.28 5.36 -14.41
C THR A 52 -1.04 6.09 -13.31
N LYS A 53 -0.31 6.79 -12.43
CA LYS A 53 -0.90 7.66 -11.41
C LYS A 53 -1.44 8.95 -12.05
N VAL A 54 -2.68 9.29 -11.75
CA VAL A 54 -3.40 10.47 -12.23
C VAL A 54 -3.40 11.54 -11.15
N TYR A 55 -2.63 12.62 -11.37
CA TYR A 55 -2.63 13.77 -10.47
C TYR A 55 -3.81 14.71 -10.70
N ASN A 56 -4.26 14.82 -11.95
CA ASN A 56 -5.40 15.65 -12.33
C ASN A 56 -6.25 14.93 -13.39
N TRP A 57 -7.46 14.55 -13.01
CA TRP A 57 -8.42 13.86 -13.86
C TRP A 57 -8.92 14.72 -15.03
N ASP A 58 -8.83 16.04 -14.93
CA ASP A 58 -9.24 16.94 -15.99
C ASP A 58 -8.26 16.97 -17.15
N ASN A 59 -6.98 16.73 -16.88
CA ASN A 59 -5.89 16.74 -17.85
C ASN A 59 -5.75 15.42 -18.62
N LEU A 60 -6.59 14.42 -18.33
CA LEU A 60 -6.53 13.13 -18.98
C LEU A 60 -7.05 13.23 -20.42
N THR A 61 -6.20 12.88 -21.39
CA THR A 61 -6.51 12.90 -22.83
C THR A 61 -7.26 11.65 -23.30
N THR A 62 -7.25 10.58 -22.52
CA THR A 62 -7.98 9.33 -22.79
C THR A 62 -9.44 9.41 -22.37
N ASN A 63 -10.22 8.36 -22.64
CA ASN A 63 -11.62 8.29 -22.22
C ASN A 63 -11.73 8.34 -20.68
N LYS A 64 -12.19 9.48 -20.15
CA LYS A 64 -12.33 9.72 -18.70
C LYS A 64 -13.25 8.71 -18.01
N GLN A 65 -14.33 8.26 -18.67
CA GLN A 65 -15.26 7.30 -18.06
C GLN A 65 -14.62 5.92 -17.93
N GLU A 66 -13.95 5.46 -18.99
CA GLU A 66 -13.20 4.21 -18.98
C GLU A 66 -12.07 4.25 -17.94
N ALA A 67 -11.32 5.35 -17.87
CA ALA A 67 -10.25 5.53 -16.92
C ALA A 67 -10.73 5.52 -15.45
N ARG A 68 -11.89 6.14 -15.18
CA ARG A 68 -12.55 6.10 -13.86
C ARG A 68 -13.07 4.71 -13.50
N ALA A 69 -13.54 3.94 -14.49
CA ALA A 69 -13.94 2.56 -14.28
C ALA A 69 -12.73 1.71 -13.84
N TYR A 70 -11.59 1.79 -14.54
CA TYR A 70 -10.38 1.06 -14.15
C TYR A 70 -9.85 1.44 -12.77
N SER A 71 -9.87 2.72 -12.43
CA SER A 71 -9.50 3.23 -11.10
C SER A 71 -10.36 2.62 -10.00
N LYS A 72 -11.69 2.57 -10.22
CA LYS A 72 -12.62 1.94 -9.29
C LYS A 72 -12.40 0.43 -9.20
N ASP A 73 -12.19 -0.24 -10.33
CA ASP A 73 -11.95 -1.68 -10.38
C ASP A 73 -10.67 -2.04 -9.63
N LEU A 74 -9.61 -1.24 -9.74
CA LEU A 74 -8.37 -1.43 -8.98
C LEU A 74 -8.59 -1.27 -7.47
N SER A 75 -9.34 -0.25 -7.06
CA SER A 75 -9.71 -0.05 -5.66
C SER A 75 -10.53 -1.22 -5.10
N SER A 76 -11.52 -1.70 -5.86
CA SER A 76 -12.32 -2.88 -5.50
C SER A 76 -11.51 -4.18 -5.53
N TYR A 77 -10.51 -4.30 -6.40
CA TYR A 77 -9.57 -5.42 -6.37
C TYR A 77 -8.69 -5.39 -5.12
N CYS A 78 -8.13 -4.23 -4.77
CA CYS A 78 -7.37 -4.06 -3.53
C CYS A 78 -8.20 -4.45 -2.30
N GLY A 79 -9.46 -4.02 -2.23
CA GLY A 79 -10.35 -4.37 -1.12
C GLY A 79 -10.53 -5.87 -0.96
N ARG A 80 -10.81 -6.59 -2.06
CA ARG A 80 -10.92 -8.05 -2.05
C ARG A 80 -9.62 -8.74 -1.67
N LEU A 81 -8.50 -8.26 -2.21
CA LEU A 81 -7.17 -8.80 -1.91
C LEU A 81 -6.83 -8.67 -0.43
N LEU A 82 -7.09 -7.50 0.18
CA LEU A 82 -6.85 -7.31 1.61
C LEU A 82 -7.84 -8.10 2.46
N GLU A 83 -9.12 -8.17 2.08
CA GLU A 83 -10.10 -9.00 2.80
C GLU A 83 -9.66 -10.47 2.89
N GLU A 84 -9.00 -10.98 1.85
CA GLU A 84 -8.48 -12.35 1.84
C GLU A 84 -7.14 -12.52 2.59
N THR A 85 -6.31 -11.48 2.67
CA THR A 85 -4.89 -11.60 3.11
C THR A 85 -4.54 -10.79 4.35
N GLU A 86 -5.47 -10.01 4.91
CA GLU A 86 -5.23 -9.06 6.00
C GLU A 86 -4.65 -9.73 7.24
N ASP A 87 -5.19 -10.86 7.68
CA ASP A 87 -4.71 -11.56 8.87
C ASP A 87 -3.24 -12.00 8.71
N GLU A 88 -2.91 -12.68 7.62
CA GLU A 88 -1.56 -13.18 7.34
C GLU A 88 -0.56 -12.03 7.12
N LEU A 89 -0.99 -10.98 6.40
CA LEU A 89 -0.18 -9.78 6.20
C LEU A 89 0.08 -9.04 7.53
N SER A 90 -0.93 -8.98 8.40
CA SER A 90 -0.83 -8.36 9.73
C SER A 90 0.24 -9.05 10.57
N ASP A 91 0.26 -10.38 10.57
CA ASP A 91 1.24 -11.15 11.33
C ASP A 91 2.65 -10.93 10.78
N LEU A 92 2.84 -10.96 9.45
CA LEU A 92 4.13 -10.67 8.83
C LEU A 92 4.66 -9.26 9.11
N ILE A 93 3.77 -8.26 9.20
CA ILE A 93 4.13 -6.89 9.58
C ILE A 93 4.56 -6.83 11.04
N LYS A 94 3.80 -7.49 11.94
CA LYS A 94 4.10 -7.54 13.38
C LYS A 94 5.42 -8.26 13.66
N GLU A 95 5.72 -9.33 12.92
CA GLU A 95 6.99 -10.06 13.03
C GLU A 95 8.20 -9.27 12.48
N GLY A 96 7.95 -8.21 11.69
CA GLY A 96 9.00 -7.47 10.99
C GLY A 96 9.55 -8.18 9.76
N SER A 97 8.83 -9.19 9.26
CA SER A 97 9.18 -9.97 8.07
C SER A 97 9.00 -9.16 6.77
N VAL A 98 8.18 -8.10 6.80
CA VAL A 98 7.96 -7.18 5.66
C VAL A 98 8.92 -5.99 5.72
N LYS A 99 9.84 -5.92 4.76
CA LYS A 99 10.71 -4.75 4.54
C LYS A 99 10.02 -3.68 3.70
N VAL A 100 10.48 -2.44 3.80
CA VAL A 100 10.06 -1.34 2.91
C VAL A 100 10.32 -1.77 1.46
N GLY A 101 9.32 -1.57 0.59
CA GLY A 101 9.35 -2.03 -0.82
C GLY A 101 9.09 -3.52 -1.02
N GLY A 102 9.15 -4.35 0.03
CA GLY A 102 8.95 -5.80 -0.06
C GLY A 102 7.48 -6.25 -0.10
N VAL A 103 6.54 -5.35 0.20
CA VAL A 103 5.11 -5.69 0.33
C VAL A 103 4.50 -6.24 -0.97
N SER A 104 4.97 -5.77 -2.13
CA SER A 104 4.49 -6.25 -3.43
C SER A 104 4.81 -7.73 -3.65
N LYS A 105 6.00 -8.17 -3.22
CA LYS A 105 6.40 -9.58 -3.30
C LYS A 105 5.53 -10.44 -2.39
N VAL A 106 5.37 -10.01 -1.13
CA VAL A 106 4.57 -10.73 -0.13
C VAL A 106 3.13 -10.87 -0.60
N LEU A 107 2.48 -9.77 -0.97
CA LEU A 107 1.09 -9.78 -1.43
C LEU A 107 0.93 -10.58 -2.72
N CYS A 108 1.74 -10.33 -3.76
CA CYS A 108 1.50 -10.91 -5.08
C CYS A 108 2.01 -12.35 -5.23
N GLN A 109 3.12 -12.71 -4.60
CA GLN A 109 3.74 -14.04 -4.74
C GLN A 109 3.39 -14.96 -3.58
N ASP A 110 3.54 -14.48 -2.34
CA ASP A 110 3.50 -15.35 -1.16
C ASP A 110 2.06 -15.59 -0.68
N LEU A 111 1.26 -14.53 -0.53
CA LEU A 111 -0.10 -14.60 -0.01
C LEU A 111 -1.12 -14.94 -1.12
N SER A 112 -1.26 -14.07 -2.13
CA SER A 112 -2.32 -14.21 -3.14
C SER A 112 -1.96 -15.10 -4.34
N LYS A 113 -0.66 -15.37 -4.56
CA LYS A 113 -0.13 -16.20 -5.66
C LYS A 113 -0.57 -15.75 -7.06
N HIS A 114 -0.91 -14.48 -7.24
CA HIS A 114 -1.25 -13.91 -8.54
C HIS A 114 -0.02 -13.72 -9.43
N CYS A 115 1.16 -13.55 -8.85
CA CYS A 115 2.42 -13.44 -9.56
C CYS A 115 3.15 -14.78 -9.55
N THR A 116 3.59 -15.26 -10.73
CA THR A 116 4.59 -16.33 -10.79
C THR A 116 5.99 -15.74 -10.51
N GLN A 117 6.91 -16.56 -9.98
CA GLN A 117 8.33 -16.19 -9.86
C GLN A 117 8.98 -16.12 -11.24
N SER A 118 8.56 -15.19 -12.08
CA SER A 118 9.22 -14.90 -13.34
C SER A 118 9.82 -13.51 -13.26
N GLY A 119 11.15 -13.47 -13.17
CA GLY A 119 12.02 -12.37 -13.60
C GLY A 119 11.68 -10.96 -13.11
N SER A 120 12.42 -10.52 -12.09
CA SER A 120 12.73 -9.11 -11.82
C SER A 120 12.84 -8.27 -13.10
N SER A 121 12.05 -7.20 -13.21
CA SER A 121 12.43 -5.93 -13.88
C SER A 121 11.32 -4.89 -13.73
N LEU A 122 11.24 -4.27 -12.55
CA LEU A 122 10.98 -2.84 -12.43
C LEU A 122 11.89 -2.35 -11.31
N GLN A 123 13.13 -2.02 -11.68
CA GLN A 123 13.98 -1.17 -10.85
C GLN A 123 13.30 0.20 -10.84
N VAL A 124 12.73 0.57 -9.70
CA VAL A 124 12.50 1.98 -9.40
C VAL A 124 13.79 2.43 -8.75
N ASP A 125 14.68 3.00 -9.55
CA ASP A 125 15.86 3.69 -9.07
C ASP A 125 15.38 4.94 -8.31
N ASP A 126 15.44 4.88 -6.99
CA ASP A 126 15.23 6.01 -6.09
C ASP A 126 16.57 6.70 -5.88
N ASP A 127 17.01 7.45 -6.90
CA ASP A 127 18.06 8.44 -6.74
C ASP A 127 17.40 9.82 -6.54
N ASN A 128 17.21 10.22 -5.28
CA ASN A 128 17.27 11.63 -4.94
C ASN A 128 17.99 11.84 -3.60
N GLU A 129 19.30 11.96 -3.75
CA GLU A 129 20.29 12.41 -2.80
C GLU A 129 19.85 13.73 -2.13
N GLY A 130 19.83 13.71 -0.80
CA GLY A 130 19.63 14.91 0.01
C GLY A 130 20.74 15.91 -0.27
N SER A 131 20.38 17.05 -0.82
CA SER A 131 21.22 18.25 -0.82
C SER A 131 21.01 18.98 0.49
N ASP A 132 21.93 18.77 1.43
CA ASP A 132 22.23 19.71 2.51
C ASP A 132 23.56 20.42 2.18
N GLU A 133 23.58 21.71 2.54
CA GLU A 133 24.73 22.64 2.63
C GLU A 133 25.12 23.47 1.37
N LEU A 134 24.67 24.73 1.36
CA LEU A 134 25.54 25.92 1.56
C LEU A 134 24.72 27.16 1.96
#